data_AF-A0A7S0D331-F1
#
_entry.id   AF-A0A7S0D331-F1
#
_cell.length_a   1.000
_cell.length_b   1.000
_cell.length_c   1.000
_cell.angle_alpha   90.00
_cell.angle_beta   90.00
_cell.angle_gamma   90.00
#
_symmetry.space_group_name_H-M   'P 1'
#
loop_
_entity.id
_entity.type
_entity.pdbx_description
1 polymer ?
#
loop_
_entity_poly.entity_id
_entity_poly.type
_entity_poly.pdbx_seq_one_letter_code
_entity_poly.pdbx_strand_id
1 'polypeptide(L)'
;NFAAGMSASAAIALALCALAPGANAAFEASTLVILDDPTVPQYHSIFFRNLKNRGHKVTFVSAKDRTLRLGKYGKYDYDNVILFSPQTEDFGGDFDVDHLVEFVESGRNALVIVDDDPTESNREFANECGVDFHKSGNMVIDHVSHDSAADDGLHTRVIAQIHPEAFPLLKKPISNPILYTGIAHTLNQQADLLTQVLTGGPSSYSSSPGTQAKNPQSLAEKTALVTAVQSRSSARILFAGSQDFFSNSFFNAVPVTDSATGKVYEKSGNEEFSQAITKWVFGEVGLLRAVNFTHKKLGSEELNPPVYTVKNDVVVNVVLQEYIASSDSWEPYKADDVQLEFTMLDPYIRTFMQYKSDGMYEATFKAPDRYGCFKFIVDYQRRGYTPIKIVEQISLRPFRHDEYERFLGVAYPYYASAFSMMAGFFVFGIYFLYGTIE
;
A
#
# COMPACT_ATOMS: atom_id res chain seq x y z
N ASN A 1 80.88 2.04 -14.95
CA ASN A 1 80.92 0.74 -15.67
C ASN A 1 79.64 0.00 -15.36
N PHE A 2 78.63 0.18 -16.22
CA PHE A 2 78.19 -0.81 -17.24
C PHE A 2 77.39 -1.94 -16.57
N ALA A 3 76.14 -2.28 -16.90
CA ALA A 3 75.12 -1.89 -17.88
C ALA A 3 73.80 -2.54 -17.36
N ALA A 4 72.66 -1.86 -17.28
CA ALA A 4 71.64 -1.70 -18.35
C ALA A 4 71.10 -3.01 -18.93
N GLY A 5 69.78 -3.24 -18.78
CA GLY A 5 69.01 -4.15 -19.64
C GLY A 5 67.69 -4.62 -19.03
N MET A 6 66.59 -4.35 -19.76
CA MET A 6 65.20 -4.84 -19.60
C MET A 6 64.30 -4.08 -18.64
N SER A 7 63.11 -3.61 -19.01
CA SER A 7 62.53 -3.11 -20.27
C SER A 7 61.15 -2.59 -19.90
N ALA A 8 60.87 -1.34 -20.24
CA ALA A 8 59.55 -0.74 -20.13
C ALA A 8 58.58 -1.44 -21.09
N SER A 9 57.46 -1.95 -20.57
CA SER A 9 56.24 -2.28 -21.33
C SER A 9 55.13 -2.68 -20.36
N ALA A 10 54.43 -1.70 -19.77
CA ALA A 10 53.11 -1.91 -19.17
C ALA A 10 52.41 -0.55 -18.93
N ALA A 11 52.32 0.25 -19.98
CA ALA A 11 51.33 1.31 -20.10
C ALA A 11 50.61 1.08 -21.42
N ILE A 12 49.29 1.28 -21.43
CA ILE A 12 48.34 1.09 -22.54
C ILE A 12 47.75 -0.34 -22.61
N ALA A 13 46.78 -0.58 -21.72
CA ALA A 13 45.60 -1.38 -22.06
C ALA A 13 44.37 -0.52 -21.76
N LEU A 14 44.13 0.43 -22.67
CA LEU A 14 42.86 1.11 -22.85
C LEU A 14 41.90 0.06 -23.43
N ALA A 15 41.16 -0.64 -22.57
CA ALA A 15 40.04 -1.49 -22.98
C ALA A 15 38.79 -0.97 -22.30
N LEU A 16 38.06 -0.15 -23.06
CA LEU A 16 36.67 0.25 -22.93
C LEU A 16 35.98 -0.23 -21.63
N CYS A 17 35.96 0.63 -20.60
CA CYS A 17 34.71 0.82 -19.86
C CYS A 17 33.73 1.45 -20.86
N ALA A 18 33.11 0.60 -21.67
CA ALA A 18 31.88 0.97 -22.34
C ALA A 18 30.94 1.42 -21.23
N LEU A 19 30.56 2.69 -21.29
CA LEU A 19 29.26 3.14 -20.85
C LEU A 19 28.25 2.09 -21.33
N ALA A 20 27.90 1.14 -20.46
CA ALA A 20 26.57 0.58 -20.56
C ALA A 20 25.68 1.81 -20.28
N PRO A 21 24.91 2.32 -21.25
CA PRO A 21 23.75 3.09 -20.85
C PRO A 21 23.04 2.20 -19.83
N GLY A 22 22.67 2.76 -18.68
CA GLY A 22 21.67 2.13 -17.85
C GLY A 22 20.49 1.86 -18.79
N ALA A 23 20.41 0.62 -19.28
CA ALA A 23 19.15 0.08 -19.68
C ALA A 23 18.38 0.14 -18.37
N ASN A 24 17.53 1.16 -18.24
CA ASN A 24 16.48 1.17 -17.24
C ASN A 24 15.97 -0.26 -17.26
N ALA A 25 16.21 -1.01 -16.18
CA ALA A 25 15.56 -2.29 -16.03
C ALA A 25 14.09 -1.91 -16.03
N ALA A 26 13.45 -2.11 -17.18
CA ALA A 26 12.07 -1.74 -17.34
C ALA A 26 11.32 -2.67 -16.40
N PHE A 27 10.50 -2.11 -15.52
CA PHE A 27 9.56 -2.85 -14.69
C PHE A 27 8.95 -3.99 -15.53
N GLU A 28 9.28 -5.23 -15.18
CA GLU A 28 8.89 -6.41 -15.95
C GLU A 28 7.95 -7.25 -15.10
N ALA A 29 6.66 -7.16 -15.40
CA ALA A 29 5.62 -7.91 -14.71
C ALA A 29 4.91 -8.85 -15.68
N SER A 30 4.68 -10.09 -15.23
CA SER A 30 3.95 -11.08 -16.01
C SER A 30 2.44 -10.93 -15.76
N THR A 31 1.66 -10.79 -16.84
CA THR A 31 0.22 -10.55 -16.76
C THR A 31 -0.54 -11.57 -17.60
N LEU A 32 -1.39 -12.35 -16.96
CA LEU A 32 -2.34 -13.25 -17.63
C LEU A 32 -3.65 -12.53 -17.87
N VAL A 33 -4.15 -12.60 -19.10
CA VAL A 33 -5.46 -12.07 -19.49
C VAL A 33 -6.34 -13.23 -19.91
N ILE A 34 -7.40 -13.45 -19.16
CA ILE A 34 -8.40 -14.49 -19.42
C ILE A 34 -9.56 -13.84 -20.18
N LEU A 35 -9.85 -14.39 -21.36
CA LEU A 35 -10.82 -13.85 -22.30
C LEU A 35 -11.97 -14.83 -22.54
N ASP A 36 -13.21 -14.37 -22.53
CA ASP A 36 -14.34 -15.13 -23.06
C ASP A 36 -14.40 -15.07 -24.60
N ASP A 37 -14.29 -13.86 -25.16
CA ASP A 37 -14.26 -13.60 -26.60
C ASP A 37 -12.84 -13.25 -27.08
N PRO A 38 -12.27 -14.00 -28.03
CA PRO A 38 -10.95 -13.71 -28.61
C PRO A 38 -10.87 -12.35 -29.36
N THR A 39 -11.99 -11.67 -29.63
CA THR A 39 -12.00 -10.35 -30.28
C THR A 39 -11.73 -9.19 -29.33
N VAL A 40 -11.87 -9.37 -28.01
CA VAL A 40 -11.68 -8.33 -26.97
C VAL A 40 -10.35 -7.56 -27.13
N PRO A 41 -9.20 -8.19 -27.39
CA PRO A 41 -7.93 -7.48 -27.59
C PRO A 41 -7.93 -6.49 -28.77
N GLN A 42 -8.82 -6.67 -29.76
CA GLN A 42 -8.95 -5.75 -30.89
C GLN A 42 -9.67 -4.45 -30.46
N TYR A 43 -10.77 -4.60 -29.71
CA TYR A 43 -11.55 -3.46 -29.19
C TYR A 43 -10.89 -2.74 -28.01
N HIS A 44 -9.94 -3.39 -27.32
CA HIS A 44 -9.19 -2.86 -26.17
C HIS A 44 -7.70 -2.69 -26.48
N SER A 45 -7.36 -2.51 -27.77
CA SER A 45 -5.95 -2.49 -28.21
C SER A 45 -5.15 -1.35 -27.59
N ILE A 46 -5.76 -0.18 -27.30
CA ILE A 46 -5.10 0.93 -26.63
C ILE A 46 -4.76 0.57 -25.18
N PHE A 47 -5.69 -0.07 -24.46
CA PHE A 47 -5.48 -0.54 -23.09
C PHE A 47 -4.29 -1.51 -23.00
N PHE A 48 -4.31 -2.57 -23.81
CA PHE A 48 -3.23 -3.56 -23.80
C PHE A 48 -1.90 -3.01 -24.34
N ARG A 49 -1.94 -2.06 -25.28
CA ARG A 49 -0.74 -1.34 -25.73
C ARG A 49 -0.15 -0.52 -24.59
N ASN A 50 -0.97 0.17 -23.81
CA ASN A 50 -0.52 0.94 -22.65
C ASN A 50 0.08 0.03 -21.56
N LEU A 51 -0.42 -1.20 -21.37
CA LEU A 51 0.20 -2.19 -20.50
C LEU A 51 1.57 -2.66 -21.03
N LYS A 52 1.64 -3.07 -22.30
CA LYS A 52 2.89 -3.52 -22.92
C LYS A 52 3.97 -2.45 -22.93
N ASN A 53 3.59 -1.19 -23.18
CA ASN A 53 4.50 -0.05 -23.15
C ASN A 53 5.11 0.22 -21.75
N ARG A 54 4.43 -0.24 -20.69
CA ARG A 54 4.91 -0.15 -19.30
C ARG A 54 5.80 -1.34 -18.89
N GLY A 55 6.04 -2.30 -19.78
CA GLY A 55 6.90 -3.46 -19.52
C GLY A 55 6.15 -4.74 -19.11
N HIS A 56 4.82 -4.75 -19.17
CA HIS A 56 4.05 -5.97 -18.89
C HIS A 56 4.16 -7.02 -20.01
N LYS A 57 4.51 -8.25 -19.63
CA LYS A 57 4.42 -9.45 -20.48
C LYS A 57 2.99 -9.98 -20.46
N VAL A 58 2.17 -9.47 -21.39
CA VAL A 58 0.75 -9.83 -21.51
C VAL A 58 0.59 -11.13 -22.29
N THR A 59 -0.02 -12.14 -21.65
CA THR A 59 -0.40 -13.42 -22.27
C THR A 59 -1.92 -13.52 -22.33
N PHE A 60 -2.47 -13.87 -23.49
CA PHE A 60 -3.91 -14.02 -23.69
C PHE A 60 -4.27 -15.49 -23.73
N VAL A 61 -5.23 -15.90 -22.90
CA VAL A 61 -5.72 -17.28 -22.83
C VAL A 61 -7.25 -17.24 -22.84
N SER A 62 -7.88 -18.21 -23.52
CA SER A 62 -9.33 -18.34 -23.49
C SER A 62 -9.77 -18.89 -22.14
N ALA A 63 -10.87 -18.37 -21.59
CA ALA A 63 -11.44 -18.81 -20.33
C ALA A 63 -11.83 -20.30 -20.33
N LYS A 64 -12.08 -20.89 -21.51
CA LYS A 64 -12.44 -22.31 -21.69
C LYS A 64 -11.25 -23.21 -22.05
N ASP A 65 -10.03 -22.67 -22.04
CA ASP A 65 -8.83 -23.45 -22.36
C ASP A 65 -8.52 -24.46 -21.24
N ARG A 66 -8.33 -25.73 -21.61
CA ARG A 66 -7.99 -26.80 -20.66
C ARG A 66 -6.60 -26.67 -20.07
N THR A 67 -5.75 -25.83 -20.64
CA THR A 67 -4.38 -25.58 -20.17
C THR A 67 -4.28 -24.41 -19.21
N LEU A 68 -5.39 -23.71 -18.96
CA LEU A 68 -5.46 -22.57 -18.05
C LEU A 68 -5.07 -22.99 -16.62
N ARG A 69 -4.06 -22.31 -16.08
CA ARG A 69 -3.57 -22.47 -14.71
C ARG A 69 -2.85 -21.20 -14.27
N LEU A 70 -2.94 -20.87 -12.98
CA LEU A 70 -2.22 -19.73 -12.39
C LEU A 70 -0.83 -20.11 -11.88
N GLY A 71 -0.68 -21.36 -11.45
CA GLY A 71 0.55 -21.88 -10.88
C GLY A 71 0.57 -23.38 -10.79
N LYS A 72 1.70 -23.94 -10.36
CA LYS A 72 1.87 -25.35 -10.09
C LYS A 72 2.78 -25.54 -8.87
N TYR A 73 2.36 -26.40 -7.94
CA TYR A 73 3.14 -26.75 -6.73
C TYR A 73 3.57 -25.52 -5.91
N GLY A 74 2.65 -24.56 -5.72
CA GLY A 74 2.91 -23.34 -4.93
C GLY A 74 3.80 -22.31 -5.62
N LYS A 75 4.18 -22.52 -6.89
CA LYS A 75 4.84 -21.52 -7.72
C LYS A 75 3.87 -21.02 -8.78
N TYR A 76 3.62 -19.71 -8.77
CA TYR A 76 2.78 -19.05 -9.77
C TYR A 76 3.63 -18.56 -10.94
N ASP A 77 3.08 -18.70 -12.15
CA ASP A 77 3.74 -18.30 -13.40
C ASP A 77 3.48 -16.82 -13.74
N TYR A 78 2.53 -16.19 -13.03
CA TYR A 78 2.06 -14.83 -13.27
C TYR A 78 2.07 -13.98 -11.99
N ASP A 79 2.31 -12.68 -12.15
CA ASP A 79 2.25 -11.68 -11.07
C ASP A 79 0.88 -11.02 -10.97
N ASN A 80 0.20 -10.89 -12.12
CA ASN A 80 -1.09 -10.24 -12.24
C ASN A 80 -2.06 -11.05 -13.12
N VAL A 81 -3.34 -11.04 -12.76
CA VAL A 81 -4.45 -11.61 -13.55
C VAL A 81 -5.42 -10.50 -13.95
N ILE A 82 -5.89 -10.55 -15.19
CA ILE A 82 -7.00 -9.73 -15.68
C ILE A 82 -8.09 -10.66 -16.19
N LEU A 83 -9.28 -10.57 -15.61
CA LEU A 83 -10.47 -11.26 -16.07
C LEU A 83 -11.28 -10.33 -16.98
N PHE A 84 -11.22 -10.61 -18.27
CA PHE A 84 -12.11 -10.08 -19.31
C PHE A 84 -13.03 -11.23 -19.77
N SER A 85 -13.75 -11.80 -18.81
CA SER A 85 -14.62 -12.94 -19.03
C SER A 85 -15.94 -12.75 -18.28
N PRO A 86 -16.72 -11.70 -18.59
CA PRO A 86 -18.00 -11.43 -17.95
C PRO A 86 -18.99 -12.60 -18.08
N GLN A 87 -18.96 -13.32 -19.22
CA GLN A 87 -19.94 -14.33 -19.61
C GLN A 87 -19.48 -15.79 -19.40
N THR A 88 -18.35 -16.01 -18.72
CA THR A 88 -17.87 -17.37 -18.44
C THR A 88 -18.39 -17.87 -17.10
N GLU A 89 -19.21 -18.92 -17.12
CA GLU A 89 -19.65 -19.66 -15.93
C GLU A 89 -18.54 -20.61 -15.46
N ASP A 90 -18.21 -21.61 -16.28
CA ASP A 90 -17.17 -22.59 -15.99
C ASP A 90 -15.84 -22.20 -16.65
N PHE A 91 -14.81 -21.99 -15.83
CA PHE A 91 -13.45 -21.86 -16.32
C PHE A 91 -12.86 -23.22 -16.69
N GLY A 92 -12.01 -23.22 -17.72
CA GLY A 92 -11.30 -24.41 -18.16
C GLY A 92 -10.07 -24.72 -17.30
N GLY A 93 -9.63 -25.98 -17.37
CA GLY A 93 -8.36 -26.39 -16.77
C GLY A 93 -8.46 -26.59 -15.26
N ASP A 94 -7.50 -26.01 -14.53
CA ASP A 94 -7.36 -26.08 -13.07
C ASP A 94 -7.68 -24.72 -12.41
N PHE A 95 -8.36 -23.84 -13.14
CA PHE A 95 -8.72 -22.51 -12.67
C PHE A 95 -10.13 -22.54 -12.09
N ASP A 96 -10.27 -22.07 -10.86
CA ASP A 96 -11.54 -21.91 -10.15
C ASP A 96 -11.48 -20.66 -9.26
N VAL A 97 -12.62 -20.25 -8.68
CA VAL A 97 -12.72 -19.12 -7.76
C VAL A 97 -11.79 -19.31 -6.56
N ASP A 98 -11.74 -20.51 -5.98
CA ASP A 98 -10.84 -20.83 -4.85
C ASP A 98 -9.36 -20.59 -5.22
N HIS A 99 -8.93 -21.03 -6.40
CA HIS A 99 -7.57 -20.82 -6.89
C HIS A 99 -7.26 -19.33 -7.12
N LEU A 100 -8.26 -18.54 -7.52
CA LEU A 100 -8.12 -17.09 -7.66
C LEU A 100 -8.00 -16.40 -6.29
N VAL A 101 -8.73 -16.87 -5.29
CA VAL A 101 -8.60 -16.41 -3.90
C VAL A 101 -7.19 -16.72 -3.38
N GLU A 102 -6.72 -17.96 -3.52
CA GLU A 102 -5.35 -18.36 -3.12
C GLU A 102 -4.27 -17.53 -3.84
N PHE A 103 -4.49 -17.22 -5.12
CA PHE A 103 -3.59 -16.37 -5.91
C PHE A 103 -3.50 -14.97 -5.30
N VAL A 104 -4.63 -14.35 -4.96
CA VAL A 104 -4.66 -13.02 -4.33
C VAL A 104 -4.08 -13.07 -2.91
N GLU A 105 -4.41 -14.08 -2.11
CA GLU A 105 -3.87 -14.22 -0.76
C GLU A 105 -2.34 -14.30 -0.76
N SER A 106 -1.77 -14.90 -1.80
CA SER A 106 -0.31 -14.97 -2.01
C SER A 106 0.37 -13.61 -2.30
N GLY A 107 -0.38 -12.51 -2.35
CA GLY A 107 0.13 -11.15 -2.54
C GLY A 107 0.10 -10.67 -4.00
N ARG A 108 -0.63 -11.36 -4.88
CA ARG A 108 -0.70 -11.05 -6.32
C ARG A 108 -1.96 -10.28 -6.67
N ASN A 109 -1.91 -9.56 -7.79
CA ASN A 109 -2.96 -8.59 -8.12
C ASN A 109 -3.96 -9.14 -9.13
N ALA A 110 -5.21 -8.69 -9.00
CA ALA A 110 -6.29 -9.09 -9.90
C ALA A 110 -7.07 -7.85 -10.40
N LEU A 111 -7.46 -7.87 -11.66
CA LEU A 111 -8.38 -6.91 -12.25
C LEU A 111 -9.57 -7.70 -12.79
N VAL A 112 -10.73 -7.53 -12.17
CA VAL A 112 -11.97 -8.20 -12.53
C VAL A 112 -12.86 -7.22 -13.26
N ILE A 113 -13.12 -7.50 -14.53
CA ILE A 113 -13.94 -6.66 -15.39
C ILE A 113 -15.18 -7.47 -15.74
N VAL A 114 -16.33 -6.93 -15.39
CA VAL A 114 -17.63 -7.48 -15.73
C VAL A 114 -18.43 -6.49 -16.57
N ASP A 115 -19.63 -6.89 -16.98
CA ASP A 115 -20.56 -6.05 -17.72
C ASP A 115 -21.97 -6.16 -17.12
N ASP A 116 -23.02 -5.94 -17.91
CA ASP A 116 -24.44 -5.98 -17.52
C ASP A 116 -24.93 -7.33 -16.95
N ASP A 117 -24.30 -8.45 -17.31
CA ASP A 117 -24.64 -9.78 -16.81
C ASP A 117 -23.42 -10.55 -16.28
N PRO A 118 -22.97 -10.28 -15.03
CA PRO A 118 -21.88 -11.02 -14.42
C PRO A 118 -22.33 -12.43 -14.01
N THR A 119 -21.54 -13.43 -14.41
CA THR A 119 -21.72 -14.84 -14.03
C THR A 119 -21.64 -15.10 -12.52
N GLU A 120 -22.16 -16.24 -12.08
CA GLU A 120 -22.11 -16.67 -10.68
C GLU A 120 -20.67 -16.71 -10.14
N SER A 121 -19.70 -17.22 -10.91
CA SER A 121 -18.29 -17.29 -10.52
C SER A 121 -17.67 -15.89 -10.29
N ASN A 122 -17.99 -14.92 -11.14
CA ASN A 122 -17.55 -13.53 -10.96
C ASN A 122 -18.20 -12.90 -9.72
N ARG A 123 -19.47 -13.22 -9.44
CA ARG A 123 -20.19 -12.75 -8.25
C ARG A 123 -19.66 -13.39 -6.97
N GLU A 124 -19.38 -14.68 -6.99
CA GLU A 124 -18.82 -15.42 -5.86
C GLU A 124 -17.48 -14.84 -5.45
N PHE A 125 -16.55 -14.67 -6.40
CA PHE A 125 -15.25 -14.05 -6.12
C PHE A 125 -15.37 -12.61 -5.60
N ALA A 126 -16.28 -11.81 -6.17
CA ALA A 126 -16.53 -10.45 -5.71
C ALA A 126 -17.11 -10.43 -4.29
N ASN A 127 -18.03 -11.34 -3.97
CA ASN A 127 -18.65 -11.46 -2.65
C ASN A 127 -17.64 -11.87 -1.58
N GLU A 128 -16.71 -12.78 -1.89
CA GLU A 128 -15.57 -13.10 -1.00
C GLU A 128 -14.71 -11.87 -0.69
N CYS A 129 -14.62 -10.93 -1.64
CA CYS A 129 -13.92 -9.66 -1.46
C CYS A 129 -14.80 -8.55 -0.82
N GLY A 130 -16.08 -8.80 -0.53
CA GLY A 130 -17.01 -7.83 0.06
C GLY A 130 -17.69 -6.89 -0.94
N VAL A 131 -17.68 -7.24 -2.23
CA VAL A 131 -18.30 -6.50 -3.33
C VAL A 131 -19.49 -7.30 -3.87
N ASP A 132 -20.69 -6.70 -3.85
CA ASP A 132 -21.92 -7.35 -4.34
C ASP A 132 -22.42 -6.68 -5.63
N PHE A 133 -22.24 -7.36 -6.76
CA PHE A 133 -22.75 -6.88 -8.05
C PHE A 133 -24.27 -6.86 -8.08
N HIS A 134 -24.84 -5.84 -8.71
CA HIS A 134 -26.29 -5.75 -8.84
C HIS A 134 -26.88 -6.88 -9.69
N LYS A 135 -28.21 -7.01 -9.71
CA LYS A 135 -28.88 -8.05 -10.48
C LYS A 135 -28.53 -7.93 -11.97
N SER A 136 -28.33 -9.07 -12.63
CA SER A 136 -28.09 -9.16 -14.07
C SER A 136 -29.15 -8.44 -14.90
N GLY A 137 -28.69 -7.72 -15.92
CA GLY A 137 -29.50 -6.84 -16.77
C GLY A 137 -29.84 -5.49 -16.14
N ASN A 138 -29.41 -5.21 -14.89
CA ASN A 138 -29.42 -3.86 -14.36
C ASN A 138 -28.22 -3.10 -14.89
N MET A 139 -28.44 -1.85 -15.29
CA MET A 139 -27.39 -0.92 -15.66
C MET A 139 -27.51 0.34 -14.81
N VAL A 140 -26.46 1.16 -14.85
CA VAL A 140 -26.48 2.47 -14.22
C VAL A 140 -27.14 3.45 -15.17
N ILE A 141 -28.16 4.15 -14.68
CA ILE A 141 -28.96 5.09 -15.46
C ILE A 141 -28.87 6.44 -14.77
N ASP A 142 -28.62 7.48 -15.55
CA ASP A 142 -28.65 8.87 -15.08
C ASP A 142 -29.29 9.77 -16.12
N HIS A 143 -30.53 10.21 -15.86
CA HIS A 143 -31.23 11.06 -16.81
C HIS A 143 -30.77 12.52 -16.79
N VAL A 144 -29.96 12.93 -15.82
CA VAL A 144 -29.49 14.31 -15.67
C VAL A 144 -28.07 14.46 -16.19
N SER A 145 -27.16 13.55 -15.83
CA SER A 145 -25.74 13.59 -16.18
C SER A 145 -25.32 12.40 -17.06
N HIS A 146 -25.72 12.45 -18.34
CA HIS A 146 -25.34 11.48 -19.36
C HIS A 146 -24.65 12.16 -20.56
N ASP A 147 -23.98 11.36 -21.39
CA ASP A 147 -23.36 11.84 -22.62
C ASP A 147 -24.38 11.96 -23.75
N SER A 148 -25.03 13.12 -23.84
CA SER A 148 -26.08 13.40 -24.82
C SER A 148 -25.64 13.30 -26.29
N ALA A 149 -24.33 13.27 -26.58
CA ALA A 149 -23.81 13.22 -27.95
C ALA A 149 -23.90 11.82 -28.58
N ALA A 150 -23.83 10.76 -27.75
CA ALA A 150 -23.69 9.39 -28.21
C ALA A 150 -24.52 8.37 -27.39
N ASP A 151 -25.45 8.86 -26.57
CA ASP A 151 -26.41 8.03 -25.85
C ASP A 151 -27.50 7.49 -26.81
N ASP A 152 -28.00 6.31 -26.51
CA ASP A 152 -29.03 5.59 -27.29
C ASP A 152 -30.47 6.01 -26.92
N GLY A 153 -30.62 6.99 -26.02
CA GLY A 153 -31.90 7.46 -25.49
C GLY A 153 -32.36 6.71 -24.25
N LEU A 154 -31.60 5.71 -23.78
CA LEU A 154 -31.86 4.99 -22.53
C LEU A 154 -31.13 5.64 -21.33
N HIS A 155 -30.26 6.63 -21.58
CA HIS A 155 -29.49 7.36 -20.57
C HIS A 155 -28.60 6.42 -19.72
N THR A 156 -28.04 5.39 -20.36
CA THR A 156 -27.16 4.37 -19.76
C THR A 156 -25.69 4.75 -19.86
N ARG A 157 -25.35 5.71 -20.73
CA ARG A 157 -24.00 6.25 -20.87
C ARG A 157 -23.80 7.43 -19.93
N VAL A 158 -23.47 7.10 -18.68
CA VAL A 158 -23.41 8.08 -17.59
C VAL A 158 -22.03 8.71 -17.48
N ILE A 159 -22.00 9.94 -16.95
CA ILE A 159 -20.76 10.62 -16.55
C ILE A 159 -20.51 10.29 -15.08
N ALA A 160 -19.49 9.47 -14.85
CA ALA A 160 -19.13 8.99 -13.53
C ALA A 160 -18.28 9.99 -12.75
N GLN A 161 -18.31 9.87 -11.42
CA GLN A 161 -17.58 10.75 -10.50
C GLN A 161 -16.48 9.97 -9.76
N ILE A 162 -15.31 10.60 -9.63
CA ILE A 162 -14.22 10.05 -8.83
C ILE A 162 -14.52 10.28 -7.36
N HIS A 163 -14.54 9.21 -6.57
CA HIS A 163 -14.77 9.32 -5.14
C HIS A 163 -13.55 9.98 -4.45
N PRO A 164 -13.72 10.90 -3.47
CA PRO A 164 -12.60 11.60 -2.85
C PRO A 164 -11.53 10.70 -2.21
N GLU A 165 -11.94 9.53 -1.72
CA GLU A 165 -11.03 8.55 -1.11
C GLU A 165 -10.11 7.87 -2.14
N ALA A 166 -10.40 8.01 -3.43
CA ALA A 166 -9.63 7.43 -4.53
C ALA A 166 -8.41 8.26 -4.92
N PHE A 167 -8.35 9.55 -4.55
CA PHE A 167 -7.28 10.45 -4.99
C PHE A 167 -5.86 9.96 -4.66
N PRO A 168 -5.58 9.35 -3.48
CA PRO A 168 -4.27 8.78 -3.20
C PRO A 168 -3.87 7.64 -4.16
N LEU A 169 -4.83 6.90 -4.72
CA LEU A 169 -4.58 5.81 -5.67
C LEU A 169 -4.20 6.37 -7.05
N LEU A 170 -4.84 7.45 -7.48
CA LEU A 170 -4.66 8.04 -8.81
C LEU A 170 -3.40 8.90 -8.92
N LYS A 171 -2.88 9.43 -7.80
CA LYS A 171 -1.71 10.33 -7.67
C LYS A 171 -1.83 11.68 -8.38
N LYS A 172 -2.65 11.79 -9.42
CA LYS A 172 -2.91 13.01 -10.20
C LYS A 172 -4.41 13.25 -10.34
N PRO A 173 -4.88 14.50 -10.28
CA PRO A 173 -6.27 14.82 -10.55
C PRO A 173 -6.58 14.66 -12.04
N ILE A 174 -7.73 14.09 -12.34
CA ILE A 174 -8.22 13.90 -13.71
C ILE A 174 -9.34 14.93 -13.93
N SER A 175 -9.17 15.77 -14.94
CA SER A 175 -10.06 16.91 -15.20
C SER A 175 -11.14 16.64 -16.23
N ASN A 176 -10.94 15.65 -17.11
CA ASN A 176 -11.88 15.28 -18.16
C ASN A 176 -12.97 14.34 -17.62
N PRO A 177 -14.20 14.41 -18.18
CA PRO A 177 -15.31 13.56 -17.76
C PRO A 177 -15.02 12.09 -18.05
N ILE A 178 -15.43 11.22 -17.13
CA ILE A 178 -15.26 9.78 -17.24
C ILE A 178 -16.60 9.18 -17.66
N LEU A 179 -16.61 8.49 -18.78
CA LEU A 179 -17.78 7.78 -19.30
C LEU A 179 -17.87 6.39 -18.70
N TYR A 180 -19.08 5.94 -18.40
CA TYR A 180 -19.33 4.62 -17.86
C TYR A 180 -20.64 4.04 -18.41
N THR A 181 -20.62 2.76 -18.78
CA THR A 181 -21.80 1.99 -19.22
C THR A 181 -21.63 0.56 -18.76
N GLY A 182 -22.47 0.10 -17.83
CA GLY A 182 -22.37 -1.25 -17.28
C GLY A 182 -23.17 -1.40 -15.99
N ILE A 183 -22.90 -2.49 -15.28
CA ILE A 183 -23.54 -2.81 -14.01
C ILE A 183 -22.90 -2.02 -12.86
N ALA A 184 -23.66 -1.72 -11.83
CA ALA A 184 -23.11 -1.22 -10.57
C ALA A 184 -22.99 -2.33 -9.53
N HIS A 185 -22.26 -2.04 -8.46
CA HIS A 185 -22.16 -2.88 -7.29
C HIS A 185 -22.34 -2.09 -6.01
N THR A 186 -22.70 -2.80 -4.96
CA THR A 186 -22.78 -2.29 -3.60
C THR A 186 -21.63 -2.86 -2.78
N LEU A 187 -21.16 -2.10 -1.79
CA LEU A 187 -20.08 -2.51 -0.91
C LEU A 187 -20.60 -2.89 0.48
N ASN A 188 -19.98 -3.90 1.08
CA ASN A 188 -20.17 -4.16 2.48
C ASN A 188 -19.54 -3.04 3.32
N GLN A 189 -20.36 -2.23 3.98
CA GLN A 189 -19.91 -1.09 4.80
C GLN A 189 -19.09 -1.50 6.03
N GLN A 190 -19.09 -2.79 6.41
CA GLN A 190 -18.28 -3.32 7.50
C GLN A 190 -16.85 -3.66 7.08
N ALA A 191 -16.55 -3.66 5.78
CA ALA A 191 -15.24 -4.03 5.26
C ALA A 191 -14.34 -2.80 5.08
N ASP A 192 -13.42 -2.59 6.04
CA ASP A 192 -12.49 -1.44 6.06
C ASP A 192 -11.42 -1.45 4.94
N LEU A 193 -11.27 -2.58 4.22
CA LEU A 193 -10.25 -2.77 3.18
C LEU A 193 -10.72 -2.33 1.78
N LEU A 194 -12.01 -1.98 1.64
CA LEU A 194 -12.62 -1.55 0.40
C LEU A 194 -12.47 -0.03 0.23
N THR A 195 -12.17 0.42 -0.98
CA THR A 195 -12.19 1.82 -1.35
C THR A 195 -13.01 2.02 -2.62
N GLN A 196 -14.05 2.83 -2.53
CA GLN A 196 -14.78 3.30 -3.71
C GLN A 196 -13.86 4.17 -4.55
N VAL A 197 -13.69 3.83 -5.82
CA VAL A 197 -12.83 4.58 -6.74
C VAL A 197 -13.69 5.47 -7.64
N LEU A 198 -14.70 4.87 -8.25
CA LEU A 198 -15.62 5.54 -9.15
C LEU A 198 -17.05 5.26 -8.71
N THR A 199 -17.86 6.31 -8.61
CA THR A 199 -19.26 6.25 -8.19
C THR A 199 -20.14 6.88 -9.26
N GLY A 200 -21.43 6.52 -9.22
CA GLY A 200 -22.45 7.24 -9.97
C GLY A 200 -22.63 8.67 -9.46
N GLY A 201 -23.19 9.54 -10.30
CA GLY A 201 -23.56 10.90 -9.92
C GLY A 201 -24.72 10.95 -8.92
N PRO A 202 -25.05 12.14 -8.36
CA PRO A 202 -26.09 12.29 -7.36
C PRO A 202 -27.51 11.94 -7.86
N SER A 203 -27.73 11.95 -9.17
CA SER A 203 -28.99 11.59 -9.85
C SER A 203 -29.01 10.17 -10.42
N SER A 204 -27.89 9.44 -10.30
CA SER A 204 -27.78 8.09 -10.87
C SER A 204 -28.51 7.05 -10.02
N TYR A 205 -28.97 5.99 -10.65
CA TYR A 205 -29.55 4.83 -9.99
C TYR A 205 -29.30 3.56 -10.80
N SER A 206 -29.40 2.40 -10.15
CA SER A 206 -29.24 1.12 -10.85
C SER A 206 -30.58 0.42 -11.03
N SER A 207 -30.94 0.13 -12.28
CA SER A 207 -32.17 -0.54 -12.69
C SER A 207 -32.03 -1.14 -14.09
N SER A 208 -32.95 -2.03 -14.47
CA SER A 208 -33.02 -2.54 -15.84
C SER A 208 -33.51 -1.44 -16.81
N PRO A 209 -32.77 -1.14 -17.89
CA PRO A 209 -33.15 -0.12 -18.88
C PRO A 209 -34.54 -0.37 -19.49
N GLY A 210 -35.25 0.70 -19.84
CA GLY A 210 -36.56 0.62 -20.50
C GLY A 210 -37.74 0.16 -19.62
N THR A 211 -37.48 -0.20 -18.35
CA THR A 211 -38.53 -0.55 -17.38
C THR A 211 -38.75 0.57 -16.37
N GLN A 212 -39.98 0.69 -15.85
CA GLN A 212 -40.25 1.66 -14.79
C GLN A 212 -39.53 1.26 -13.50
N ALA A 213 -38.57 2.07 -13.06
CA ALA A 213 -37.80 1.85 -11.84
C ALA A 213 -38.69 2.00 -10.59
N LYS A 214 -39.33 0.91 -10.15
CA LYS A 214 -40.21 0.90 -8.97
C LYS A 214 -39.45 0.80 -7.65
N ASN A 215 -38.25 0.19 -7.66
CA ASN A 215 -37.33 0.09 -6.54
C ASN A 215 -35.91 -0.11 -7.09
N PRO A 216 -35.13 0.97 -7.34
CA PRO A 216 -33.75 0.83 -7.79
C PRO A 216 -32.90 0.18 -6.70
N GLN A 217 -31.92 -0.64 -7.11
CA GLN A 217 -31.09 -1.40 -6.18
C GLN A 217 -30.11 -0.50 -5.41
N SER A 218 -29.59 0.52 -6.09
CA SER A 218 -28.75 1.57 -5.52
C SER A 218 -29.19 2.94 -6.01
N LEU A 219 -28.85 3.96 -5.23
CA LEU A 219 -29.19 5.36 -5.48
C LEU A 219 -27.96 6.24 -5.27
N ALA A 220 -27.78 7.20 -6.18
CA ALA A 220 -26.78 8.26 -6.11
C ALA A 220 -25.36 7.71 -5.88
N GLU A 221 -24.58 8.38 -5.03
CA GLU A 221 -23.19 8.06 -4.71
C GLU A 221 -22.98 6.67 -4.08
N LYS A 222 -24.04 6.03 -3.56
CA LYS A 222 -23.96 4.65 -3.07
C LYS A 222 -23.78 3.62 -4.20
N THR A 223 -24.04 4.03 -5.43
CA THR A 223 -23.83 3.24 -6.65
C THR A 223 -22.34 3.22 -6.97
N ALA A 224 -21.62 2.18 -6.53
CA ALA A 224 -20.22 2.01 -6.86
C ALA A 224 -20.10 1.39 -8.26
N LEU A 225 -19.15 1.91 -9.04
CA LEU A 225 -18.90 1.52 -10.43
C LEU A 225 -17.55 0.83 -10.60
N VAL A 226 -16.56 1.34 -9.86
CA VAL A 226 -15.22 0.78 -9.74
C VAL A 226 -14.81 0.80 -8.27
N THR A 227 -14.39 -0.35 -7.75
CA THR A 227 -13.91 -0.49 -6.37
C THR A 227 -12.56 -1.16 -6.33
N ALA A 228 -11.69 -0.59 -5.51
CA ALA A 228 -10.38 -1.12 -5.20
C ALA A 228 -10.43 -1.84 -3.86
N VAL A 229 -9.78 -2.99 -3.78
CA VAL A 229 -9.58 -3.76 -2.56
C VAL A 229 -8.09 -3.90 -2.32
N GLN A 230 -7.67 -3.64 -1.09
CA GLN A 230 -6.30 -3.90 -0.68
C GLN A 230 -6.30 -4.93 0.45
N SER A 231 -5.80 -6.13 0.16
CA SER A 231 -5.77 -7.21 1.15
C SER A 231 -4.74 -6.93 2.25
N ARG A 232 -4.78 -7.72 3.33
CA ARG A 232 -3.75 -7.70 4.38
C ARG A 232 -2.39 -8.18 3.91
N SER A 233 -2.35 -9.04 2.88
CA SER A 233 -1.11 -9.42 2.18
C SER A 233 -0.64 -8.36 1.20
N SER A 234 -1.30 -7.20 1.15
CA SER A 234 -1.04 -6.08 0.22
C SER A 234 -1.30 -6.41 -1.25
N ALA A 235 -2.04 -7.49 -1.53
CA ALA A 235 -2.58 -7.75 -2.85
C ALA A 235 -3.62 -6.70 -3.20
N ARG A 236 -3.65 -6.29 -4.48
CA ARG A 236 -4.56 -5.26 -4.97
C ARG A 236 -5.52 -5.88 -5.97
N ILE A 237 -6.80 -5.66 -5.71
CA ILE A 237 -7.88 -6.13 -6.58
C ILE A 237 -8.66 -4.90 -7.04
N LEU A 238 -9.04 -4.89 -8.31
CA LEU A 238 -9.97 -3.89 -8.83
C LEU A 238 -11.16 -4.59 -9.45
N PHE A 239 -12.34 -4.23 -9.00
CA PHE A 239 -13.60 -4.62 -9.60
C PHE A 239 -14.13 -3.47 -10.44
N ALA A 240 -14.38 -3.71 -11.71
CA ALA A 240 -14.99 -2.76 -12.63
C ALA A 240 -16.22 -3.38 -13.28
N GLY A 241 -17.38 -2.73 -13.09
CA GLY A 241 -18.67 -3.20 -13.62
C GLY A 241 -18.91 -2.94 -15.12
N SER A 242 -17.87 -2.56 -15.88
CA SER A 242 -18.01 -2.21 -17.30
C SER A 242 -16.76 -2.60 -18.07
N GLN A 243 -16.95 -3.40 -19.12
CA GLN A 243 -15.91 -3.68 -20.11
C GLN A 243 -15.65 -2.47 -21.01
N ASP A 244 -16.73 -1.81 -21.47
CA ASP A 244 -16.66 -0.63 -22.34
C ASP A 244 -15.84 0.51 -21.74
N PHE A 245 -15.78 0.60 -20.42
CA PHE A 245 -14.93 1.53 -19.68
C PHE A 245 -13.46 1.54 -20.14
N PHE A 246 -12.93 0.37 -20.50
CA PHE A 246 -11.55 0.17 -20.95
C PHE A 246 -11.41 0.11 -22.49
N SER A 247 -12.51 0.31 -23.22
CA SER A 247 -12.55 0.15 -24.67
C SER A 247 -11.90 1.32 -25.41
N ASN A 248 -11.46 1.03 -26.64
CA ASN A 248 -10.99 2.05 -27.57
C ASN A 248 -12.08 3.09 -27.91
N SER A 249 -13.36 2.70 -27.87
CA SER A 249 -14.49 3.58 -28.13
C SER A 249 -14.54 4.69 -27.07
N PHE A 250 -14.45 4.32 -25.79
CA PHE A 250 -14.52 5.29 -24.70
C PHE A 250 -13.23 6.10 -24.59
N PHE A 251 -12.07 5.52 -24.89
CA PHE A 251 -10.80 6.27 -24.87
C PHE A 251 -10.70 7.33 -25.98
N ASN A 252 -11.34 7.10 -27.13
CA ASN A 252 -11.37 8.05 -28.25
C ASN A 252 -12.72 8.77 -28.38
N ALA A 253 -13.57 8.73 -27.35
CA ALA A 253 -14.87 9.39 -27.38
C ALA A 253 -14.70 10.90 -27.48
N VAL A 254 -15.12 11.46 -28.62
CA VAL A 254 -15.08 12.89 -28.93
C VAL A 254 -16.30 13.25 -29.79
N PRO A 255 -17.07 14.29 -29.46
CA PRO A 255 -17.06 15.05 -28.20
C PRO A 255 -17.80 14.31 -27.09
N VAL A 256 -17.50 14.65 -25.83
CA VAL A 256 -18.33 14.26 -24.67
C VAL A 256 -19.14 15.47 -24.23
N THR A 257 -20.47 15.35 -24.23
CA THR A 257 -21.37 16.46 -23.88
C THR A 257 -22.15 16.13 -22.63
N ASP A 258 -21.80 16.77 -21.52
CA ASP A 258 -22.51 16.62 -20.25
C ASP A 258 -23.88 17.29 -20.34
N SER A 259 -24.94 16.49 -20.31
CA SER A 259 -26.33 16.97 -20.36
C SER A 259 -26.70 17.87 -19.18
N ALA A 260 -26.06 17.72 -18.02
CA ALA A 260 -26.38 18.51 -16.84
C ALA A 260 -25.83 19.94 -16.92
N THR A 261 -24.61 20.10 -17.46
CA THR A 261 -23.93 21.40 -17.54
C THR A 261 -23.95 22.01 -18.94
N GLY A 262 -24.29 21.24 -19.96
CA GLY A 262 -24.17 21.61 -21.37
C GLY A 262 -22.73 21.79 -21.84
N LYS A 263 -21.74 21.40 -21.02
CA LYS A 263 -20.32 21.58 -21.32
C LYS A 263 -19.84 20.48 -22.26
N VAL A 264 -19.18 20.90 -23.32
CA VAL A 264 -18.58 20.02 -24.33
C VAL A 264 -17.11 19.85 -24.01
N TYR A 265 -16.66 18.61 -23.96
CA TYR A 265 -15.28 18.22 -23.75
C TYR A 265 -14.72 17.58 -25.02
N GLU A 266 -13.49 17.97 -25.38
CA GLU A 266 -12.81 17.48 -26.59
C GLU A 266 -12.25 16.06 -26.43
N LYS A 267 -12.14 15.54 -25.19
CA LYS A 267 -11.64 14.19 -24.92
C LYS A 267 -12.25 13.66 -23.62
N SER A 268 -12.49 12.36 -23.57
CA SER A 268 -12.83 11.63 -22.34
C SER A 268 -11.62 11.47 -21.40
N GLY A 269 -11.90 11.35 -20.10
CA GLY A 269 -10.91 11.05 -19.06
C GLY A 269 -10.59 9.57 -18.88
N ASN A 270 -11.27 8.67 -19.63
CA ASN A 270 -11.20 7.22 -19.43
C ASN A 270 -9.79 6.66 -19.61
N GLU A 271 -9.03 7.11 -20.63
CA GLU A 271 -7.67 6.62 -20.86
C GLU A 271 -6.74 7.00 -19.70
N GLU A 272 -6.80 8.26 -19.26
CA GLU A 272 -5.96 8.77 -18.16
C GLU A 272 -6.31 8.06 -16.84
N PHE A 273 -7.60 7.90 -16.56
CA PHE A 273 -8.08 7.17 -15.39
C PHE A 273 -7.65 5.70 -15.42
N SER A 274 -7.89 5.00 -16.53
CA SER A 274 -7.53 3.60 -16.71
C SER A 274 -6.02 3.40 -16.50
N GLN A 275 -5.19 4.31 -17.00
CA GLN A 275 -3.75 4.22 -16.77
C GLN A 275 -3.41 4.44 -15.29
N ALA A 276 -3.98 5.47 -14.65
CA ALA A 276 -3.70 5.78 -13.25
C ALA A 276 -4.12 4.62 -12.32
N ILE A 277 -5.33 4.08 -12.49
CA ILE A 277 -5.82 3.02 -11.62
C ILE A 277 -5.07 1.70 -11.83
N THR A 278 -4.76 1.33 -13.08
CA THR A 278 -4.00 0.09 -13.34
C THR A 278 -2.54 0.17 -12.88
N LYS A 279 -1.91 1.35 -12.88
CA LYS A 279 -0.60 1.56 -12.22
C LYS A 279 -0.69 1.21 -10.74
N TRP A 280 -1.77 1.63 -10.08
CA TRP A 280 -1.96 1.29 -8.68
C TRP A 280 -2.22 -0.21 -8.51
N VAL A 281 -3.14 -0.80 -9.26
CA VAL A 281 -3.48 -2.23 -9.13
C VAL A 281 -2.27 -3.13 -9.33
N PHE A 282 -1.43 -2.88 -10.35
CA PHE A 282 -0.29 -3.73 -10.64
C PHE A 282 1.00 -3.36 -9.89
N GLY A 283 0.90 -2.55 -8.84
CA GLY A 283 2.03 -2.27 -7.95
C GLY A 283 3.09 -1.32 -8.53
N GLU A 284 2.77 -0.51 -9.54
CA GLU A 284 3.73 0.48 -10.08
C GLU A 284 3.82 1.75 -9.23
N VAL A 285 2.78 2.06 -8.46
CA VAL A 285 2.69 3.25 -7.59
C VAL A 285 2.15 2.89 -6.22
N GLY A 286 2.51 3.67 -5.18
CA GLY A 286 1.99 3.46 -3.82
C GLY A 286 2.55 2.21 -3.13
N LEU A 287 3.67 1.67 -3.61
CA LEU A 287 4.42 0.65 -2.89
C LEU A 287 5.34 1.35 -1.89
N LEU A 288 5.15 1.05 -0.61
CA LEU A 288 6.04 1.53 0.46
C LEU A 288 6.80 0.36 1.04
N ARG A 289 8.04 0.61 1.45
CA ARG A 289 8.81 -0.29 2.30
C ARG A 289 9.47 0.48 3.42
N ALA A 290 9.65 -0.20 4.55
CA ALA A 290 10.50 0.27 5.62
C ALA A 290 11.82 -0.51 5.61
N VAL A 291 12.92 0.21 5.78
CA VAL A 291 14.27 -0.35 5.87
C VAL A 291 14.99 0.25 7.07
N ASN A 292 16.00 -0.47 7.57
CA ASN A 292 16.90 -0.01 8.63
C ASN A 292 16.19 0.53 9.88
N PHE A 293 15.21 -0.21 10.40
CA PHE A 293 14.65 0.09 11.71
C PHE A 293 15.74 -0.10 12.77
N THR A 294 16.06 0.97 13.49
CA THR A 294 17.12 0.98 14.50
C THR A 294 16.71 1.81 15.71
N HIS A 295 17.18 1.42 16.88
CA HIS A 295 16.94 2.14 18.12
C HIS A 295 18.20 2.17 18.98
N LYS A 296 18.43 3.27 19.70
CA LYS A 296 19.61 3.43 20.56
C LYS A 296 19.32 4.34 21.75
N LYS A 297 20.18 4.26 22.76
CA LYS A 297 20.16 5.25 23.86
C LYS A 297 20.75 6.56 23.34
N LEU A 298 20.17 7.69 23.72
CA LEU A 298 20.69 9.01 23.36
C LEU A 298 22.15 9.14 23.83
N GLY A 299 23.06 9.49 22.92
CA GLY A 299 24.49 9.62 23.17
C GLY A 299 25.29 8.30 23.19
N SER A 300 24.66 7.16 22.92
CA SER A 300 25.35 5.88 22.72
C SER A 300 25.58 5.59 21.23
N GLU A 301 26.67 4.91 20.91
CA GLU A 301 26.95 4.34 19.58
C GLU A 301 26.42 2.90 19.45
N GLU A 302 26.00 2.27 20.55
CA GLU A 302 25.42 0.93 20.53
C GLU A 302 24.02 0.96 19.90
N LEU A 303 23.91 0.31 18.73
CA LEU A 303 22.67 0.13 17.99
C LEU A 303 21.94 -1.12 18.48
N ASN A 304 20.63 -1.00 18.61
CA ASN A 304 19.69 -2.05 19.00
C ASN A 304 20.11 -2.79 20.28
N PRO A 305 20.32 -2.08 21.41
CA PRO A 305 20.65 -2.73 22.66
C PRO A 305 19.48 -3.62 23.11
N PRO A 306 19.75 -4.82 23.65
CA PRO A 306 18.68 -5.77 24.00
C PRO A 306 17.83 -5.32 25.19
N VAL A 307 18.36 -4.41 26.02
CA VAL A 307 17.74 -3.98 27.28
C VAL A 307 17.96 -2.49 27.49
N TYR A 308 16.89 -1.80 27.85
CA TYR A 308 16.90 -0.41 28.30
C TYR A 308 16.61 -0.32 29.78
N THR A 309 17.04 0.77 30.42
CA THR A 309 16.62 1.12 31.79
C THR A 309 15.46 2.10 31.76
N VAL A 310 14.63 2.06 32.81
CA VAL A 310 13.60 3.08 33.06
C VAL A 310 14.21 4.50 32.96
N LYS A 311 13.44 5.47 32.48
CA LYS A 311 13.87 6.86 32.30
C LYS A 311 15.03 7.10 31.31
N ASN A 312 15.48 6.10 30.54
CA ASN A 312 16.43 6.36 29.46
C ASN A 312 15.80 7.21 28.36
N ASP A 313 16.57 8.16 27.85
CA ASP A 313 16.26 8.84 26.60
C ASP A 313 16.61 7.91 25.43
N VAL A 314 15.61 7.52 24.66
CA VAL A 314 15.70 6.55 23.56
C VAL A 314 15.46 7.29 22.25
N VAL A 315 16.28 6.98 21.25
CA VAL A 315 16.16 7.46 19.87
C VAL A 315 15.81 6.26 18.99
N VAL A 316 14.75 6.38 18.20
CA VAL A 316 14.29 5.35 17.26
C VAL A 316 14.25 5.94 15.86
N ASN A 317 14.81 5.19 14.92
CA ASN A 317 14.95 5.57 13.53
C ASN A 317 14.35 4.51 12.60
N VAL A 318 13.71 4.95 11.53
CA VAL A 318 13.24 4.10 10.44
C VAL A 318 13.40 4.84 9.12
N VAL A 319 13.80 4.14 8.06
CA VAL A 319 13.85 4.72 6.71
C VAL A 319 12.65 4.21 5.91
N LEU A 320 11.83 5.12 5.41
CA LEU A 320 10.70 4.80 4.55
C LEU A 320 11.02 5.16 3.10
N GLN A 321 10.71 4.25 2.19
CA GLN A 321 10.95 4.42 0.76
C GLN A 321 9.68 4.08 -0.03
N GLU A 322 9.43 4.83 -1.11
CA GLU A 322 8.38 4.57 -2.10
C GLU A 322 9.03 4.05 -3.38
N TYR A 323 8.46 3.00 -3.96
CA TYR A 323 8.92 2.50 -5.25
C TYR A 323 8.33 3.37 -6.38
N ILE A 324 9.19 3.78 -7.30
CA ILE A 324 8.82 4.54 -8.48
C ILE A 324 9.14 3.73 -9.73
N ALA A 325 8.11 3.16 -10.36
CA ALA A 325 8.27 2.31 -11.54
C ALA A 325 8.91 3.02 -12.74
N SER A 326 8.76 4.36 -12.86
CA SER A 326 9.38 5.10 -13.98
C SER A 326 10.91 5.19 -13.89
N SER A 327 11.47 5.15 -12.68
CA SER A 327 12.92 5.13 -12.43
C SER A 327 13.43 3.73 -12.06
N ASP A 328 12.53 2.75 -11.95
CA ASP A 328 12.78 1.41 -11.39
C ASP A 328 13.61 1.47 -10.11
N SER A 329 13.26 2.38 -9.21
CA SER A 329 14.05 2.66 -8.02
C SER A 329 13.19 2.96 -6.79
N TRP A 330 13.79 2.73 -5.62
CA TRP A 330 13.20 3.06 -4.34
C TRP A 330 13.70 4.42 -3.90
N GLU A 331 12.79 5.38 -3.85
CA GLU A 331 13.09 6.77 -3.51
C GLU A 331 12.61 7.10 -2.09
N PRO A 332 13.24 8.08 -1.40
CA PRO A 332 12.81 8.55 -0.09
C PRO A 332 11.33 8.93 -0.02
N TYR A 333 10.59 8.32 0.92
CA TYR A 333 9.19 8.67 1.14
C TYR A 333 9.07 9.79 2.18
N LYS A 334 8.38 10.87 1.83
CA LYS A 334 8.17 12.04 2.70
C LYS A 334 6.69 12.16 3.10
N ALA A 335 6.46 12.12 4.40
CA ALA A 335 5.18 12.27 5.07
C ALA A 335 5.40 13.03 6.39
N ASP A 336 4.35 13.65 6.91
CA ASP A 336 4.34 14.41 8.16
C ASP A 336 3.68 13.66 9.33
N ASP A 337 3.04 12.53 9.02
CA ASP A 337 2.10 11.85 9.90
C ASP A 337 2.55 10.45 10.33
N VAL A 338 3.84 10.13 10.19
CA VAL A 338 4.45 8.89 10.67
C VAL A 338 4.50 8.91 12.20
N GLN A 339 4.01 7.85 12.83
CA GLN A 339 3.94 7.74 14.29
C GLN A 339 4.72 6.54 14.81
N LEU A 340 5.35 6.73 15.97
CA LEU A 340 5.93 5.67 16.77
C LEU A 340 5.08 5.49 18.03
N GLU A 341 4.75 4.24 18.33
CA GLU A 341 4.17 3.83 19.60
C GLU A 341 5.16 3.01 20.42
N PHE A 342 5.17 3.28 21.72
CA PHE A 342 5.89 2.50 22.71
C PHE A 342 4.87 1.87 23.65
N THR A 343 4.65 0.57 23.49
CA THR A 343 3.44 -0.12 23.97
C THR A 343 3.81 -1.34 24.80
N MET A 344 3.04 -1.63 25.85
CA MET A 344 3.11 -2.89 26.59
C MET A 344 1.85 -3.72 26.35
N LEU A 345 0.74 -3.32 26.97
CA LEU A 345 -0.62 -3.75 26.65
C LEU A 345 -1.32 -2.62 25.89
N ASP A 346 -1.29 -1.43 26.49
CA ASP A 346 -1.76 -0.16 25.91
C ASP A 346 -0.58 0.75 25.56
N PRO A 347 -0.74 1.69 24.60
CA PRO A 347 0.32 2.62 24.22
C PRO A 347 0.64 3.56 25.38
N TYR A 348 1.87 3.50 25.89
CA TYR A 348 2.35 4.41 26.93
C TYR A 348 2.79 5.75 26.34
N ILE A 349 3.42 5.69 25.18
CA ILE A 349 3.91 6.86 24.45
C ILE A 349 3.51 6.68 22.99
N ARG A 350 2.90 7.73 22.43
CA ARG A 350 2.66 7.87 20.99
C ARG A 350 3.21 9.22 20.58
N THR A 351 4.14 9.22 19.63
CA THR A 351 4.76 10.45 19.14
C THR A 351 4.89 10.41 17.63
N PHE A 352 4.82 11.58 16.99
CA PHE A 352 5.18 11.71 15.58
C PHE A 352 6.70 11.59 15.42
N MET A 353 7.13 10.90 14.37
CA MET A 353 8.52 10.83 13.97
C MET A 353 8.86 12.00 13.05
N GLN A 354 10.00 12.64 13.29
CA GLN A 354 10.45 13.77 12.50
C GLN A 354 11.20 13.30 11.27
N TYR A 355 10.79 13.77 10.10
CA TYR A 355 11.54 13.57 8.86
C TYR A 355 12.90 14.28 8.95
N LYS A 356 13.99 13.55 8.67
CA LYS A 356 15.35 14.08 8.60
C LYS A 356 15.76 14.25 7.14
N SER A 357 16.54 13.33 6.62
CA SER A 357 17.03 13.30 5.24
C SER A 357 16.93 11.88 4.69
N ASP A 358 16.84 11.75 3.37
CA ASP A 358 16.87 10.44 2.68
C ASP A 358 15.79 9.44 3.17
N GLY A 359 14.60 9.94 3.52
CA GLY A 359 13.49 9.09 3.95
C GLY A 359 13.62 8.60 5.40
N MET A 360 14.64 9.05 6.13
CA MET A 360 14.81 8.73 7.55
C MET A 360 13.86 9.52 8.42
N TYR A 361 13.16 8.81 9.30
CA TYR A 361 12.31 9.32 10.36
C TYR A 361 12.94 9.01 11.70
N GLU A 362 12.98 10.01 12.59
CA GLU A 362 13.54 9.88 13.93
C GLU A 362 12.52 10.31 14.99
N ALA A 363 12.38 9.52 16.05
CA ALA A 363 11.66 9.92 17.26
C ALA A 363 12.57 9.78 18.47
N THR A 364 12.59 10.81 19.31
CA THR A 364 13.31 10.81 20.59
C THR A 364 12.31 10.98 21.72
N PHE A 365 12.34 10.10 22.71
CA PHE A 365 11.45 10.17 23.87
C PHE A 365 12.11 9.54 25.10
N LYS A 366 11.53 9.80 26.28
CA LYS A 366 11.98 9.23 27.55
C LYS A 366 11.18 7.99 27.89
N ALA A 367 11.85 6.87 28.18
CA ALA A 367 11.21 5.64 28.60
C ALA A 367 10.44 5.81 29.93
N PRO A 368 9.27 5.17 30.09
CA PRO A 368 8.44 5.30 31.28
C PRO A 368 9.06 4.64 32.52
N ASP A 369 8.48 4.94 33.68
CA ASP A 369 8.94 4.39 34.97
C ASP A 369 8.49 2.94 35.20
N ARG A 370 7.44 2.50 34.49
CA ARG A 370 6.98 1.11 34.56
C ARG A 370 7.92 0.22 33.76
N TYR A 371 8.57 -0.71 34.45
CA TYR A 371 9.41 -1.74 33.82
C TYR A 371 8.58 -2.91 33.28
N GLY A 372 9.16 -3.67 32.36
CA GLY A 372 8.51 -4.80 31.70
C GLY A 372 8.94 -4.97 30.25
N CYS A 373 8.24 -5.83 29.51
CA CYS A 373 8.46 -6.00 28.08
C CYS A 373 7.62 -4.98 27.31
N PHE A 374 8.26 -4.11 26.55
CA PHE A 374 7.60 -3.14 25.67
C PHE A 374 7.86 -3.50 24.21
N LYS A 375 7.12 -2.85 23.31
CA LYS A 375 7.28 -2.96 21.87
C LYS A 375 7.36 -1.57 21.27
N PHE A 376 8.31 -1.36 20.38
CA PHE A 376 8.24 -0.30 19.39
C PHE A 376 7.29 -0.73 18.29
N ILE A 377 6.29 0.09 17.99
CA ILE A 377 5.35 -0.16 16.90
C ILE A 377 5.36 1.06 15.98
N VAL A 378 5.66 0.82 14.71
CA VAL A 378 5.42 1.78 13.63
C VAL A 378 4.40 1.13 12.71
N ASP A 379 3.15 1.58 12.81
CA ASP A 379 2.03 1.11 12.00
C ASP A 379 1.57 2.25 11.09
N TYR A 380 1.95 2.17 9.81
CA TYR A 380 1.65 3.18 8.80
C TYR A 380 0.69 2.60 7.78
N GLN A 381 -0.60 2.94 7.93
CA GLN A 381 -1.68 2.52 7.05
C GLN A 381 -2.33 3.76 6.45
N ARG A 382 -2.13 3.95 5.15
CA ARG A 382 -2.74 5.03 4.37
C ARG A 382 -3.34 4.47 3.10
N ARG A 383 -4.52 4.99 2.75
CA ARG A 383 -5.22 4.58 1.53
C ARG A 383 -4.35 4.84 0.31
N GLY A 384 -4.31 3.88 -0.61
CA GLY A 384 -3.48 3.94 -1.80
C GLY A 384 -2.02 3.56 -1.59
N TYR A 385 -1.58 3.34 -0.35
CA TYR A 385 -0.21 2.94 -0.02
C TYR A 385 -0.16 1.55 0.61
N THR A 386 0.98 0.90 0.48
CA THR A 386 1.22 -0.41 1.12
C THR A 386 1.32 -0.25 2.64
N PRO A 387 0.57 -1.03 3.44
CA PRO A 387 0.66 -0.95 4.89
C PRO A 387 2.05 -1.36 5.37
N ILE A 388 2.62 -0.56 6.26
CA ILE A 388 3.89 -0.88 6.93
C ILE A 388 3.57 -1.15 8.39
N LYS A 389 3.96 -2.32 8.88
CA LYS A 389 3.86 -2.66 10.30
C LYS A 389 5.17 -3.23 10.81
N ILE A 390 5.86 -2.46 11.63
CA ILE A 390 7.10 -2.87 12.30
C ILE A 390 6.78 -3.04 13.77
N VAL A 391 7.17 -4.18 14.34
CA VAL A 391 7.01 -4.47 15.76
C VAL A 391 8.32 -5.03 16.28
N GLU A 392 9.02 -4.25 17.10
CA GLU A 392 10.26 -4.70 17.75
C GLU A 392 10.05 -4.75 19.27
N GLN A 393 10.25 -5.93 19.85
CA GLN A 393 10.10 -6.13 21.28
C GLN A 393 11.40 -5.83 22.01
N ILE A 394 11.31 -5.05 23.08
CA ILE A 394 12.44 -4.74 23.96
C ILE A 394 12.08 -4.97 25.43
N SER A 395 13.11 -5.09 26.26
CA SER A 395 12.95 -5.20 27.71
C SER A 395 13.36 -3.90 28.39
N LEU A 396 12.46 -3.34 29.20
CA LEU A 396 12.74 -2.21 30.07
C LEU A 396 12.96 -2.74 31.48
N ARG A 397 14.20 -2.65 31.99
CA ARG A 397 14.56 -3.08 33.34
C ARG A 397 14.56 -1.91 34.33
N PRO A 398 14.30 -2.17 35.62
CA PRO A 398 14.55 -1.18 36.66
C PRO A 398 16.05 -0.91 36.82
N PHE A 399 16.36 0.15 37.58
CA PHE A 399 17.74 0.43 38.00
C PHE A 399 18.31 -0.73 38.82
N ARG A 400 19.56 -1.07 38.56
CA ARG A 400 20.33 -1.98 39.41
C ARG A 400 20.76 -1.25 40.68
N HIS A 401 21.13 -2.04 41.69
CA HIS A 401 21.59 -1.53 42.99
C HIS A 401 22.80 -0.58 42.90
N ASP A 402 23.60 -0.67 41.84
CA ASP A 402 24.77 0.16 41.55
C ASP A 402 24.47 1.41 40.73
N GLU A 403 23.27 1.52 40.16
CA GLU A 403 22.86 2.64 39.29
C GLU A 403 22.08 3.74 40.02
N TYR A 404 21.73 3.51 41.29
CA TYR A 404 21.13 4.55 42.13
C TYR A 404 22.13 5.65 42.45
N GLU A 405 21.64 6.89 42.54
CA GLU A 405 22.44 8.03 42.97
C GLU A 405 23.01 7.79 44.37
N ARG A 406 24.33 8.03 44.51
CA ARG A 406 25.06 7.89 45.78
C ARG A 406 25.51 9.27 46.26
N PHE A 407 25.74 9.38 47.57
CA PHE A 407 26.18 10.62 48.22
C PHE A 407 25.17 11.76 48.04
N LEU A 408 23.93 11.49 48.42
CA LEU A 408 22.85 12.48 48.36
C LEU A 408 23.14 13.61 49.34
N GLY A 409 23.06 14.87 48.88
CA GLY A 409 23.30 16.03 49.74
C GLY A 409 22.39 16.10 50.96
N VAL A 410 21.14 15.64 50.81
CA VAL A 410 20.15 15.56 51.90
C VAL A 410 20.52 14.50 52.95
N ALA A 411 21.35 13.53 52.57
CA ALA A 411 21.77 12.42 53.44
C ALA A 411 23.10 12.68 54.18
N TYR A 412 23.72 13.85 54.02
CA TYR A 412 24.97 14.21 54.72
C TYR A 412 24.92 14.06 56.25
N PRO A 413 23.83 14.41 56.96
CA PRO A 413 23.75 14.19 58.40
C PRO A 413 23.91 12.72 58.82
N TYR A 414 23.36 11.79 58.04
CA TYR A 414 23.48 10.35 58.31
C TYR A 414 24.89 9.85 58.04
N TYR A 415 25.52 10.31 56.95
CA TYR A 415 26.92 9.98 56.65
C TYR A 415 27.85 10.50 57.75
N ALA A 416 27.66 11.75 58.21
CA ALA A 416 28.44 12.34 59.29
C ALA A 416 28.23 11.62 60.63
N SER A 417 26.99 11.23 60.96
CA SER A 417 26.68 10.47 62.17
C SER A 417 27.42 9.12 62.23
N ALA A 418 27.44 8.37 61.11
CA ALA A 418 28.16 7.10 61.05
C ALA A 418 29.66 7.27 61.32
N PHE A 419 30.31 8.23 60.66
CA PHE A 419 31.74 8.52 60.89
C PHE A 419 32.01 9.07 62.30
N SER A 420 31.08 9.87 62.86
CA SER A 420 31.16 10.35 64.23
C SER A 420 31.10 9.21 65.25
N MET A 421 30.21 8.24 65.08
CA MET A 421 30.15 7.05 65.94
C MET A 421 31.41 6.19 65.84
N MET A 422 31.95 6.00 64.63
CA MET A 422 33.21 5.26 64.43
C MET A 422 34.38 5.95 65.15
N ALA A 423 34.51 7.27 65.01
CA ALA A 423 35.53 8.05 65.71
C ALA A 423 35.34 8.02 67.23
N GLY A 424 34.10 8.17 67.70
CA GLY A 424 33.75 8.08 69.11
C GLY A 424 34.08 6.72 69.72
N PHE A 425 33.75 5.62 69.03
CA PHE A 425 34.09 4.27 69.48
C PHE A 425 35.61 4.04 69.52
N PHE A 426 36.35 4.57 68.55
CA PHE A 426 37.81 4.49 68.53
C PHE A 426 38.44 5.23 69.72
N VAL A 427 38.01 6.48 69.97
CA VAL A 427 38.48 7.27 71.13
C VAL A 427 38.09 6.62 72.44
N PHE A 428 36.85 6.13 72.55
CA PHE A 428 36.38 5.37 73.71
C PHE A 428 37.23 4.12 73.95
N GLY A 429 37.57 3.36 72.90
CA GLY A 429 38.43 2.18 73.01
C GLY A 429 39.82 2.51 73.56
N ILE A 430 40.43 3.61 73.12
CA ILE A 430 41.71 4.09 73.67
C ILE A 430 41.56 4.43 75.15
N TYR A 431 40.55 5.24 75.48
CA TYR A 431 40.33 5.69 76.85
C TYR A 431 39.99 4.54 77.81
N PHE A 432 39.16 3.59 77.37
CA PHE A 432 38.76 2.45 78.18
C PHE A 432 39.92 1.48 78.47
N LEU A 433 40.82 1.27 77.51
CA LEU A 433 41.95 0.34 77.66
C LEU A 433 43.14 0.96 78.41
N TYR A 434 43.43 2.24 78.19
CA TYR A 434 44.62 2.91 78.73
C TYR A 434 44.31 3.99 79.76
N GLY A 435 43.03 4.22 80.08
CA GLY A 435 42.62 5.13 81.14
C GLY A 435 42.89 4.49 82.50
N THR A 436 43.77 5.10 83.30
CA THR A 436 43.93 4.77 84.71
C THR A 436 42.69 5.23 85.47
N ILE A 437 41.96 4.26 86.03
CA ILE A 437 40.92 4.51 87.03
C ILE A 437 41.65 4.73 88.36
N GLU A 438 41.72 5.98 88.81
CA GLU A 438 41.98 6.30 90.22
C GLU A 438 40.69 6.18 91.04
#